data_AF-A0AA47MV75-F1
#
_entry.id   AF-A0AA47MV75-F1
#
_cell.length_a   1.000
_cell.length_b   1.000
_cell.length_c   1.000
_cell.angle_alpha   90.00
_cell.angle_beta   90.00
_cell.angle_gamma   90.00
#
_symmetry.space_group_name_H-M   'P 1'
#
loop_
_entity.id
_entity.type
_entity.pdbx_description
1 polymer ?
#
loop_
_entity_poly.entity_id
_entity_poly.type
_entity_poly.pdbx_seq_one_letter_code
_entity_poly.pdbx_strand_id
1 'polypeptide(L)'
;MSHRNARPTTGRQISYPQWPKAQTRQTGRSAVKAWAGRLTLPIILFANVQSLENKMDELHARISMQKDIQDCTLLCFCETWLGERTPDEAVTPDGYTVFRGDRSARESGGGMAILVKQSWCTDRRIISKSCSENVEYLTVRLRQFYLPIDQ
;
A
#
# COMPACT_ATOMS: atom_id res chain seq x y z
N MET A 1 -59.14 -4.67 17.17
CA MET A 1 -58.80 -4.89 15.75
C MET A 1 -57.31 -4.59 15.57
N SER A 2 -56.55 -5.63 15.21
CA SER A 2 -55.16 -5.70 14.72
C SER A 2 -54.27 -4.44 14.78
N HIS A 3 -53.33 -4.40 15.73
CA HIS A 3 -52.08 -3.65 15.56
C HIS A 3 -51.00 -4.62 15.06
N ARG A 4 -50.46 -4.36 13.86
CA ARG A 4 -49.35 -5.11 13.25
C ARG A 4 -48.04 -4.69 13.90
N ASN A 5 -47.29 -5.66 14.42
CA ASN A 5 -45.88 -5.49 14.81
C ASN A 5 -45.00 -5.51 13.55
N ALA A 6 -44.30 -4.41 13.28
CA ALA A 6 -43.17 -4.39 12.33
C ALA A 6 -41.88 -4.72 13.10
N ARG A 7 -41.13 -5.72 12.62
CA ARG A 7 -39.83 -6.12 13.19
C ARG A 7 -38.77 -5.07 12.86
N PRO A 8 -37.90 -4.66 13.80
CA PRO A 8 -36.69 -3.94 13.45
C PRO A 8 -35.64 -4.94 12.94
N THR A 9 -35.12 -4.70 11.73
CA THR A 9 -33.96 -5.39 11.17
C THR A 9 -32.69 -4.95 11.91
N THR A 10 -31.96 -5.92 12.42
CA THR A 10 -30.70 -5.77 13.16
C THR A 10 -29.58 -5.23 12.24
N GLY A 11 -29.35 -3.92 12.29
CA GLY A 11 -28.14 -3.31 11.72
C GLY A 11 -26.97 -3.51 12.69
N ARG A 12 -25.95 -4.28 12.29
CA ARG A 12 -24.71 -4.48 13.05
C ARG A 12 -23.92 -3.16 13.03
N GLN A 13 -23.89 -2.44 14.14
CA GLN A 13 -23.17 -1.18 14.29
C GLN A 13 -21.66 -1.45 14.32
N ILE A 14 -20.93 -1.00 13.29
CA ILE A 14 -19.47 -1.05 13.27
C ILE A 14 -18.96 0.15 14.08
N SER A 15 -18.26 -0.11 15.19
CA SER A 15 -17.63 0.92 16.00
C SER A 15 -16.25 1.28 15.45
N TYR A 16 -16.06 2.54 15.06
CA TYR A 16 -14.72 3.07 14.76
C TYR A 16 -14.00 3.43 16.07
N PRO A 17 -12.69 3.16 16.20
CA PRO A 17 -11.92 3.59 17.36
C PRO A 17 -11.91 5.12 17.46
N GLN A 18 -12.23 5.64 18.65
CA GLN A 18 -12.15 7.07 18.94
C GLN A 18 -10.70 7.50 19.12
N TRP A 19 -10.25 8.37 18.23
CA TRP A 19 -8.96 9.03 18.36
C TRP A 19 -9.00 10.06 19.51
N PRO A 20 -7.88 10.26 20.24
CA PRO A 20 -7.81 11.29 21.28
C PRO A 20 -8.19 12.65 20.72
N LYS A 21 -9.14 13.33 21.38
CA LYS A 21 -9.51 14.71 21.03
C LYS A 21 -8.29 15.61 21.26
N ALA A 22 -7.98 16.45 20.28
CA ALA A 22 -6.85 17.35 20.28
C ALA A 22 -6.78 18.18 21.56
N GLN A 23 -5.68 18.04 22.30
CA GLN A 23 -5.41 18.84 23.49
C GLN A 23 -4.76 20.17 23.08
N THR A 24 -5.32 21.26 23.59
CA THR A 24 -5.02 22.64 23.21
C THR A 24 -3.54 23.02 23.36
N ARG A 25 -3.03 23.66 22.30
CA ARG A 25 -1.74 24.31 22.06
C ARG A 25 -0.91 24.68 23.30
N GLN A 26 0.29 24.09 23.40
CA GLN A 26 1.47 24.76 23.92
C GLN A 26 2.41 25.12 22.77
N THR A 27 2.78 26.40 22.74
CA THR A 27 3.73 27.04 21.85
C THR A 27 5.12 26.41 21.96
N GLY A 28 5.75 26.13 20.82
CA GLY A 28 7.20 25.88 20.75
C GLY A 28 7.58 24.75 19.80
N ARG A 29 8.11 25.12 18.62
CA ARG A 29 9.24 24.54 17.86
C ARG A 29 9.65 23.05 18.03
N SER A 30 8.76 22.14 18.41
CA SER A 30 9.14 20.77 18.81
C SER A 30 8.58 19.67 17.90
N ALA A 31 7.53 19.93 17.12
CA ALA A 31 7.07 18.97 16.11
C ALA A 31 8.02 18.85 14.90
N VAL A 32 8.80 19.89 14.60
CA VAL A 32 9.72 19.93 13.44
C VAL A 32 10.97 19.07 13.67
N LYS A 33 11.36 18.80 14.93
CA LYS A 33 12.61 18.10 15.26
C LYS A 33 12.58 16.59 15.06
N ALA A 34 11.40 15.94 15.09
CA ALA A 34 11.31 14.49 14.89
C ALA A 34 11.47 14.04 13.42
N TRP A 35 11.32 14.97 12.47
CA TRP A 35 11.26 14.68 11.02
C TRP A 35 12.43 15.25 10.23
N ALA A 36 13.25 16.12 10.84
CA ALA A 36 14.36 16.81 10.19
C ALA A 36 15.47 15.87 9.68
N GLY A 37 15.50 14.61 10.10
CA GLY A 37 16.40 13.57 9.56
C GLY A 37 15.75 12.58 8.57
N ARG A 38 14.47 12.77 8.21
CA ARG A 38 13.67 11.81 7.43
C ARG A 38 13.12 12.39 6.11
N LEU A 39 13.69 13.48 5.63
CA LEU A 39 13.49 13.98 4.26
C LEU A 39 14.30 13.13 3.26
N THR A 40 14.31 11.82 3.41
CA THR A 40 15.06 10.93 2.53
C THR A 40 14.27 10.78 1.24
N LEU A 41 14.90 11.16 0.13
CA LEU A 41 14.44 10.79 -1.20
C LEU A 41 14.07 9.30 -1.22
N PRO A 42 13.02 8.90 -1.95
CA PRO A 42 12.62 7.51 -2.00
C PRO A 42 13.77 6.67 -2.54
N ILE A 43 14.12 5.59 -1.82
CA ILE A 43 14.95 4.52 -2.36
C ILE A 43 14.01 3.54 -3.06
N ILE A 44 14.27 3.27 -4.33
CA ILE A 44 13.42 2.45 -5.19
C ILE A 44 14.21 1.22 -5.63
N LEU A 45 13.70 0.04 -5.27
CA LEU A 45 14.12 -1.20 -5.90
C LEU A 45 13.17 -1.48 -7.06
N PHE A 46 13.72 -1.76 -8.23
CA PHE A 46 12.96 -2.21 -9.39
C PHE A 46 13.54 -3.54 -9.88
N ALA A 47 12.70 -4.54 -10.04
CA ALA A 47 13.12 -5.85 -10.52
C ALA A 47 12.07 -6.50 -11.43
N ASN A 48 12.55 -7.17 -12.47
CA ASN A 48 11.76 -8.17 -13.18
C ASN A 48 11.84 -9.47 -12.37
N VAL A 49 10.71 -9.95 -11.85
CA VAL A 49 10.70 -11.11 -10.95
C VAL A 49 10.38 -12.41 -11.67
N GLN A 50 9.97 -12.39 -12.94
CA GLN A 50 9.69 -13.59 -13.76
C GLN A 50 8.88 -14.65 -13.00
N SER A 51 7.63 -14.34 -12.65
CA SER A 51 6.77 -15.05 -11.70
C SER A 51 7.15 -14.85 -10.23
N LEU A 52 6.23 -14.22 -9.48
CA LEU A 52 6.39 -13.94 -8.05
C LEU A 52 5.80 -15.02 -7.14
N GLU A 53 4.83 -15.79 -7.61
CA GLU A 53 4.02 -16.69 -6.77
C GLU A 53 4.87 -17.67 -5.95
N ASN A 54 5.91 -18.24 -6.56
CA ASN A 54 6.81 -19.21 -5.90
C ASN A 54 8.00 -18.55 -5.16
N LYS A 55 8.03 -17.22 -5.06
CA LYS A 55 9.16 -16.45 -4.52
C LYS A 55 8.76 -15.54 -3.36
N MET A 56 7.50 -15.59 -2.92
CA MET A 56 6.98 -14.69 -1.88
C MET A 56 7.72 -14.86 -0.55
N ASP A 57 7.95 -16.10 -0.11
CA ASP A 57 8.66 -16.38 1.14
C ASP A 57 10.10 -15.83 1.10
N GLU A 58 10.82 -16.07 0.01
CA GLU A 58 12.17 -15.54 -0.17
C GLU A 58 12.15 -14.00 -0.23
N LEU A 59 11.19 -13.41 -0.93
CA LEU A 59 11.05 -11.96 -1.01
C LEU A 59 10.80 -11.35 0.38
N HIS A 60 9.87 -11.91 1.16
CA HIS A 60 9.55 -11.45 2.50
C HIS A 60 10.76 -11.57 3.43
N ALA A 61 11.46 -12.71 3.36
CA ALA A 61 12.71 -12.95 4.08
C ALA A 61 13.78 -11.91 3.73
N ARG A 62 13.97 -11.60 2.44
CA ARG A 62 14.90 -10.57 1.97
C ARG A 62 14.53 -9.18 2.45
N ILE A 63 13.26 -8.80 2.36
CA ILE A 63 12.75 -7.51 2.86
C ILE A 63 12.99 -7.37 4.37
N SER A 64 12.88 -8.47 5.13
CA SER A 64 13.08 -8.46 6.58
C SER A 64 14.54 -8.49 7.02
N MET A 65 15.43 -9.13 6.25
CA MET A 65 16.81 -9.44 6.71
C MET A 65 17.91 -8.70 5.95
N GLN A 66 17.66 -8.27 4.70
CA GLN A 66 18.66 -7.59 3.88
C GLN A 66 18.46 -6.08 3.95
N LYS A 67 19.41 -5.37 4.57
CA LYS A 67 19.27 -3.95 4.91
C LYS A 67 19.09 -3.05 3.68
N ASP A 68 19.75 -3.37 2.58
CA ASP A 68 19.62 -2.68 1.30
C ASP A 68 18.19 -2.72 0.75
N ILE A 69 17.53 -3.89 0.82
CA ILE A 69 16.13 -4.06 0.43
C ILE A 69 15.20 -3.48 1.49
N GLN A 70 15.50 -3.71 2.77
CA GLN A 70 14.71 -3.21 3.89
C GLN A 70 14.66 -1.69 3.88
N ASP A 71 15.74 -0.98 3.54
CA ASP A 71 15.78 0.49 3.50
C ASP A 71 15.02 1.06 2.29
N CYS A 72 14.67 0.23 1.30
CA CYS A 72 13.86 0.66 0.17
C CYS A 72 12.48 1.15 0.64
N THR A 73 12.08 2.27 0.05
CA THR A 73 10.77 2.91 0.27
C THR A 73 9.72 2.26 -0.63
N LEU A 74 10.12 1.99 -1.88
CA LEU A 74 9.32 1.38 -2.92
C LEU A 74 10.01 0.13 -3.43
N LEU A 75 9.25 -0.95 -3.58
CA LEU A 75 9.67 -2.15 -4.27
C LEU A 75 8.74 -2.34 -5.47
N CYS A 76 9.28 -2.24 -6.67
CA CYS A 76 8.55 -2.26 -7.92
C CYS A 76 8.91 -3.54 -8.69
N PHE A 77 7.91 -4.34 -9.02
CA PHE A 77 8.08 -5.63 -9.70
C PHE A 77 7.31 -5.66 -11.02
N CYS A 78 7.94 -6.17 -12.07
CA CYS A 78 7.30 -6.52 -13.34
C CYS A 78 7.44 -8.02 -13.62
N GLU A 79 6.65 -8.53 -14.57
CA GLU A 79 6.49 -9.97 -14.83
C GLU A 79 6.12 -10.72 -13.55
N THR A 80 5.17 -10.17 -12.80
CA THR A 80 4.76 -10.75 -11.50
C THR A 80 3.96 -12.03 -11.67
N TRP A 81 3.22 -12.14 -12.79
CA TRP A 81 2.38 -13.28 -13.15
C TRP A 81 1.30 -13.59 -12.11
N LEU A 82 0.96 -12.59 -11.30
CA LEU A 82 -0.12 -12.71 -10.33
C LEU A 82 -1.47 -12.57 -11.03
N GLY A 83 -2.51 -13.08 -10.38
CA GLY A 83 -3.88 -12.91 -10.85
C GLY A 83 -4.89 -12.89 -9.71
N GLU A 84 -6.16 -12.92 -10.06
CA GLU A 84 -7.28 -12.81 -9.10
C GLU A 84 -7.27 -13.89 -7.99
N ARG A 85 -6.62 -15.03 -8.25
CA ARG A 85 -6.48 -16.12 -7.27
C ARG A 85 -5.40 -15.86 -6.23
N THR A 86 -4.48 -14.93 -6.50
CA THR A 86 -3.40 -14.58 -5.59
C THR A 86 -3.89 -13.50 -4.63
N PRO A 87 -4.06 -13.79 -3.33
CA PRO A 87 -4.50 -12.81 -2.35
C PRO A 87 -3.42 -11.74 -2.11
N ASP A 88 -3.84 -10.51 -1.87
CA ASP A 88 -2.93 -9.39 -1.62
C ASP A 88 -2.14 -9.59 -0.32
N GLU A 89 -2.71 -10.29 0.66
CA GLU A 89 -2.06 -10.64 1.92
C GLU A 89 -0.84 -11.53 1.72
N ALA A 90 -0.84 -12.41 0.72
CA ALA A 90 0.32 -13.25 0.41
C ALA A 90 1.46 -12.41 -0.19
N VAL A 91 1.12 -11.42 -1.01
CA VAL A 91 2.10 -10.55 -1.68
C VAL A 91 2.67 -9.50 -0.72
N THR A 92 1.86 -9.06 0.26
CA THR A 92 2.16 -7.87 1.08
C THR A 92 2.88 -8.24 2.37
N PRO A 93 4.19 -7.92 2.50
CA PRO A 93 4.89 -8.07 3.78
C PRO A 93 4.45 -6.99 4.79
N ASP A 94 4.73 -7.25 6.07
CA ASP A 94 4.39 -6.34 7.16
C ASP A 94 4.95 -4.93 6.95
N GLY A 95 4.10 -3.93 7.23
CA GLY A 95 4.47 -2.52 7.09
C GLY A 95 4.53 -2.03 5.63
N TYR A 96 4.04 -2.79 4.66
CA TYR A 96 3.88 -2.36 3.27
C TYR A 96 2.40 -2.28 2.86
N THR A 97 2.15 -1.61 1.74
CA THR A 97 0.87 -1.63 1.01
C THR A 97 1.16 -2.04 -0.42
N VAL A 98 0.46 -3.04 -0.93
CA VAL A 98 0.58 -3.44 -2.34
C VAL A 98 -0.37 -2.64 -3.23
N PHE A 99 0.12 -2.26 -4.40
CA PHE A 99 -0.66 -1.82 -5.54
C PHE A 99 -0.28 -2.69 -6.73
N ARG A 100 -1.24 -3.27 -7.43
CA ARG A 100 -0.96 -4.15 -8.56
C ARG A 100 -1.88 -3.96 -9.75
N GLY A 101 -1.34 -4.28 -10.91
CA GLY A 101 -2.05 -4.42 -12.17
C GLY A 101 -1.75 -5.81 -12.71
N ASP A 102 -2.70 -6.71 -12.56
CA ASP A 102 -2.57 -8.09 -13.03
C ASP A 102 -2.98 -8.19 -14.49
N ARG A 103 -2.28 -9.05 -15.23
CA ARG A 103 -2.69 -9.44 -16.57
C ARG A 103 -3.73 -10.54 -16.47
N SER A 104 -4.63 -10.60 -17.45
CA SER A 104 -5.71 -11.58 -17.43
C SER A 104 -5.17 -13.02 -17.43
N ALA A 105 -5.78 -13.92 -16.65
CA ALA A 105 -5.31 -15.30 -16.47
C ALA A 105 -5.27 -16.16 -17.75
N ARG A 106 -5.82 -15.65 -18.87
CA ARG A 106 -5.76 -16.31 -20.18
C ARG A 106 -4.43 -16.07 -20.89
N GLU A 107 -3.70 -15.04 -20.49
CA GLU A 107 -2.43 -14.65 -21.07
C GLU A 107 -1.30 -15.17 -20.18
N SER A 108 -0.27 -15.78 -20.77
CA SER A 108 0.91 -16.19 -20.03
C SER A 108 1.75 -14.96 -19.70
N GLY A 109 1.94 -14.71 -18.41
CA GLY A 109 2.93 -13.76 -17.90
C GLY A 109 2.46 -12.30 -17.75
N GLY A 110 3.39 -11.37 -17.61
CA GLY A 110 3.12 -9.94 -17.42
C GLY A 110 2.74 -9.53 -15.99
N GLY A 111 2.11 -8.37 -15.90
CA GLY A 111 1.61 -7.79 -14.65
C GLY A 111 2.67 -7.08 -13.82
N MET A 112 2.22 -6.10 -13.03
CA MET A 112 3.07 -5.24 -12.20
C MET A 112 2.57 -5.16 -10.76
N ALA A 113 3.50 -5.07 -9.82
CA ALA A 113 3.20 -4.79 -8.41
C ALA A 113 4.16 -3.73 -7.85
N ILE A 114 3.65 -2.84 -7.01
CA ILE A 114 4.40 -1.83 -6.27
C ILE A 114 4.06 -2.00 -4.79
N LEU A 115 5.06 -2.33 -3.99
CA LEU A 115 4.97 -2.33 -2.53
C LEU A 115 5.48 -0.99 -2.00
N VAL A 116 4.65 -0.33 -1.19
CA VAL A 116 4.93 1.00 -0.63
C VAL A 116 5.02 0.91 0.88
N LYS A 117 6.15 1.33 1.45
CA LYS A 117 6.34 1.33 2.91
C LYS A 117 5.32 2.25 3.59
N GLN A 118 4.63 1.72 4.61
CA GLN A 118 3.56 2.41 5.34
C GLN A 118 4.07 3.66 6.07
N SER A 119 5.28 3.61 6.59
CA SER A 119 5.90 4.71 7.34
C SER A 119 6.42 5.88 6.49
N TRP A 120 6.28 5.86 5.16
CA TRP A 120 6.82 6.92 4.29
C TRP A 120 5.80 7.92 3.71
N CYS A 121 4.56 7.52 3.45
CA CYS A 121 3.53 8.41 2.88
C CYS A 121 2.16 8.37 3.59
N THR A 122 1.42 9.48 3.52
CA THR A 122 0.06 9.64 4.07
C THR A 122 -1.02 9.24 3.07
N ASP A 123 -0.94 9.77 1.84
CA ASP A 123 -1.84 9.47 0.73
C ASP A 123 -1.13 8.56 -0.26
N ARG A 124 -1.75 7.42 -0.52
CA ARG A 124 -1.27 6.37 -1.41
C ARG A 124 -2.46 5.83 -2.19
N ARG A 125 -2.47 6.03 -3.50
CA ARG A 125 -3.56 5.54 -4.35
C ARG A 125 -3.13 5.40 -5.79
N ILE A 126 -3.76 4.47 -6.50
CA ILE A 126 -3.58 4.32 -7.94
C ILE A 126 -4.18 5.55 -8.62
N ILE A 127 -3.40 6.20 -9.50
CA ILE A 127 -3.88 7.27 -10.39
C ILE A 127 -4.45 6.63 -11.66
N SER A 128 -3.70 5.69 -12.23
CA SER A 128 -4.02 5.03 -13.48
C SER A 128 -3.25 3.71 -13.58
N LYS A 129 -3.80 2.75 -14.30
CA LYS A 129 -3.11 1.51 -14.66
C LYS A 129 -3.60 1.00 -16.01
N SER A 130 -2.73 0.30 -16.72
CA SER A 130 -3.05 -0.43 -17.95
C SER A 130 -2.35 -1.78 -17.91
N CYS A 131 -3.04 -2.83 -18.32
CA CYS A 131 -2.51 -4.17 -18.49
C CYS A 131 -2.98 -4.67 -19.87
N SER A 132 -2.46 -4.03 -20.91
CA SER A 132 -2.72 -4.41 -22.31
C SER A 132 -1.59 -5.29 -22.83
N GLU A 133 -1.83 -6.01 -23.92
CA GLU A 133 -0.83 -6.90 -24.53
C GLU A 133 0.52 -6.23 -24.83
N ASN A 134 0.50 -4.95 -25.21
CA ASN A 134 1.69 -4.23 -25.66
C ASN A 134 2.26 -3.27 -24.61
N VAL A 135 1.40 -2.75 -23.72
CA VAL A 135 1.77 -1.71 -22.76
C VAL A 135 1.14 -2.00 -21.40
N GLU A 136 2.02 -2.23 -20.43
CA GLU A 136 1.68 -2.36 -19.03
C GLU A 136 2.24 -1.17 -18.25
N TYR A 137 1.41 -0.54 -17.44
CA TYR A 137 1.87 0.48 -16.51
C TYR A 137 1.00 0.52 -15.25
N LEU A 138 1.61 0.94 -14.14
CA LEU A 138 0.94 1.22 -12.89
C LEU A 138 1.46 2.55 -12.35
N THR A 139 0.57 3.53 -12.21
CA THR A 139 0.89 4.85 -11.68
C THR A 139 0.26 5.03 -10.31
N VAL A 140 1.09 5.28 -9.30
CA VAL A 140 0.65 5.45 -7.91
C VAL A 140 1.01 6.86 -7.43
N ARG A 141 0.03 7.59 -6.90
CA ARG A 141 0.25 8.84 -6.19
C ARG A 141 0.77 8.53 -4.80
N LEU A 142 1.86 9.16 -4.40
CA LEU A 142 2.45 9.02 -3.08
C LEU A 142 2.71 10.40 -2.48
N ARG A 143 2.07 10.72 -1.35
CA ARG A 143 2.30 11.99 -0.63
C ARG A 143 3.10 11.74 0.65
N GLN A 144 4.35 12.17 0.66
CA GLN A 144 5.22 12.07 1.83
C GLN A 144 4.63 12.79 3.05
N PHE A 145 4.91 12.28 4.26
CA PHE A 145 4.38 12.84 5.52
C PHE A 145 4.75 14.30 5.77
N TYR A 146 5.87 14.76 5.22
CA TYR A 146 6.46 16.07 5.51
C TYR A 146 6.21 17.11 4.41
N LEU A 147 5.52 16.75 3.33
CA LEU A 147 5.12 17.74 2.32
C LEU A 147 4.06 18.67 2.92
N PRO A 148 4.15 20.00 2.72
CA PRO A 148 3.16 20.95 3.18
C PRO A 148 1.73 20.53 2.80
N ILE A 149 0.77 20.86 3.65
CA ILE A 149 -0.64 20.81 3.29
C ILE A 149 -0.90 22.11 2.56
N ASP A 150 -1.15 22.04 1.25
CA ASP A 150 -1.64 23.19 0.49
C ASP A 150 -2.98 23.63 1.13
N GLN A 151 -3.05 24.90 1.52
CA GLN A 151 -4.24 25.53 2.13
C GLN A 151 -5.33 25.80 1.11
#